data_AF-A0A285INZ5-F1
#
_entry.id   AF-A0A285INZ5-F1
#
_cell.length_a   1.000
_cell.length_b   1.000
_cell.length_c   1.000
_cell.angle_alpha   90.00
_cell.angle_beta   90.00
_cell.angle_gamma   90.00
#
_symmetry.space_group_name_H-M   'P 1'
#
loop_
_entity.id
_entity.type
_entity.pdbx_description
1 polymer ?
#
loop_
_entity_poly.entity_id
_entity_poly.type
_entity_poly.pdbx_seq_one_letter_code
_entity_poly.pdbx_strand_id
1 'polypeptide(L)'
;MAAPALVVAGDKDQSFLTTRGPDWSADPYFLAPGPKTLLTLSGAEHSLGGIPGYEARETTDEDPARLELLQQVTTAYLRGESLPDPGDLGRLESK
;
A
#
# COMPACT_ATOMS: atom_id res chain seq x y z
N MET A 1 15.64 -12.05 1.59
CA MET A 1 14.83 -12.30 0.37
C MET A 1 15.58 -11.75 -0.83
N ALA A 2 15.57 -12.48 -1.95
CA ALA A 2 16.17 -12.01 -3.22
C ALA A 2 15.11 -11.75 -4.30
N ALA A 3 13.90 -12.27 -4.12
CA ALA A 3 12.77 -12.00 -5.02
C ALA A 3 12.33 -10.52 -4.90
N PRO A 4 11.86 -9.91 -6.01
CA PRO A 4 11.21 -8.61 -5.96
C PRO A 4 10.06 -8.58 -4.94
N ALA A 5 9.83 -7.41 -4.33
CA ALA A 5 8.68 -7.18 -3.46
C ALA A 5 8.00 -5.85 -3.77
N LEU A 6 6.67 -5.87 -3.82
CA LEU A 6 5.81 -4.68 -3.76
C LEU A 6 5.34 -4.52 -2.31
N VAL A 7 5.59 -3.35 -1.73
CA VAL A 7 5.11 -2.92 -0.42
C VAL A 7 4.09 -1.82 -0.66
N VAL A 8 2.92 -1.90 -0.02
CA VAL A 8 1.90 -0.86 -0.07
C VAL A 8 1.61 -0.41 1.35
N ALA A 9 1.62 0.89 1.58
CA ALA A 9 1.37 1.48 2.90
C ALA A 9 0.43 2.69 2.78
N GLY A 10 -0.43 2.88 3.78
CA GLY A 10 -1.19 4.11 3.94
C GLY A 10 -0.47 5.07 4.87
N ASP A 11 -0.34 6.34 4.49
CA ASP A 11 0.39 7.34 5.29
C ASP A 11 -0.34 7.76 6.59
N LYS A 12 -1.59 7.31 6.77
CA LYS A 12 -2.40 7.49 7.98
C LYS A 12 -2.77 6.17 8.66
N ASP A 13 -2.18 5.04 8.25
CA ASP A 13 -2.43 3.74 8.88
C ASP A 13 -1.87 3.67 10.31
N GLN A 14 -2.68 4.08 11.27
CA GLN A 14 -2.42 3.92 12.70
C GLN A 14 -2.81 2.51 13.14
N SER A 15 -1.95 1.54 12.85
CA SER A 15 -2.21 0.15 13.21
C SER A 15 -2.32 -0.06 14.73
N PHE A 16 -3.35 -0.78 15.16
CA PHE A 16 -3.52 -1.20 16.56
C PHE A 16 -2.45 -2.20 17.05
N LEU A 17 -1.60 -2.71 16.14
CA LEU A 17 -0.58 -3.70 16.44
C LEU A 17 0.74 -3.09 16.95
N THR A 18 0.88 -1.76 16.89
CA THR A 18 2.14 -1.07 17.23
C THR A 18 1.89 0.36 17.69
N THR A 19 2.86 0.95 18.39
CA THR A 19 2.86 2.37 18.80
C THR A 19 3.73 3.25 17.92
N ARG A 20 4.38 2.68 16.88
CA ARG A 20 5.36 3.39 16.05
C ARG A 20 4.78 4.45 15.13
N GLY A 21 3.49 4.40 14.84
CA GLY A 21 2.85 5.24 13.82
C GLY A 21 2.92 4.62 12.42
N PRO A 22 2.40 5.31 11.38
CA PRO A 22 2.11 4.71 10.07
C PRO A 22 3.33 4.30 9.25
N ASP A 23 4.49 4.90 9.54
CA ASP A 23 5.75 4.61 8.87
C ASP A 23 6.19 3.14 9.06
N TRP A 24 5.73 2.48 10.13
CA TRP A 24 6.06 1.08 10.41
C TRP A 24 5.70 0.13 9.25
N SER A 25 4.61 0.39 8.53
CA SER A 25 4.16 -0.45 7.40
C SER A 25 5.13 -0.40 6.22
N ALA A 26 6.00 0.62 6.15
CA ALA A 26 7.01 0.74 5.11
C ALA A 26 8.35 0.07 5.48
N ASP A 27 8.51 -0.45 6.71
CA ASP A 27 9.74 -1.13 7.14
C ASP A 27 10.22 -2.23 6.18
N PRO A 28 9.35 -3.09 5.60
CA PRO A 28 9.80 -4.09 4.63
C PRO A 28 10.52 -3.45 3.42
N TYR A 29 10.09 -2.27 2.98
CA TYR A 29 10.78 -1.51 1.94
C TYR A 29 12.15 -1.03 2.43
N PHE A 30 12.30 -0.54 3.65
CA PHE A 30 13.58 0.00 4.13
C PHE A 30 14.59 -1.07 4.54
N LEU A 31 14.13 -2.16 5.15
CA LEU A 31 14.99 -3.10 5.88
C LEU A 31 15.24 -4.41 5.14
N ALA A 32 14.34 -4.85 4.26
CA ALA A 32 14.52 -6.13 3.58
C ALA A 32 15.57 -6.04 2.45
N PRO A 33 16.38 -7.09 2.21
CA PRO A 33 17.28 -7.13 1.06
C PRO A 33 16.51 -7.41 -0.25
N GLY A 34 17.13 -7.13 -1.39
CA GLY A 34 16.58 -7.39 -2.74
C GLY A 34 15.84 -6.19 -3.37
N PRO A 35 15.39 -6.30 -4.64
CA PRO A 35 14.65 -5.25 -5.32
C PRO A 35 13.29 -5.01 -4.69
N LYS A 36 12.92 -3.75 -4.45
CA LYS A 36 11.67 -3.40 -3.79
C LYS A 36 11.03 -2.17 -4.42
N THR A 37 9.72 -2.16 -4.45
CA THR A 37 8.92 -0.99 -4.78
C THR A 37 7.97 -0.68 -3.63
N LEU A 38 7.86 0.58 -3.25
CA LEU A 38 6.93 1.09 -2.26
C LEU A 38 5.90 1.97 -2.94
N LEU A 39 4.62 1.66 -2.74
CA LEU A 39 3.49 2.56 -2.98
C LEU A 39 3.01 3.10 -1.64
N THR A 40 3.18 4.41 -1.43
CA THR A 40 2.58 5.10 -0.28
C THR A 40 1.31 5.80 -0.74
N LEU A 41 0.16 5.38 -0.20
CA LEU A 41 -1.16 5.94 -0.50
C LEU A 41 -1.44 7.13 0.43
N SER A 42 -1.76 8.27 -0.18
CA SER A 42 -1.98 9.53 0.52
C SER A 42 -3.34 9.55 1.22
N GLY A 43 -3.34 9.91 2.49
CA GLY A 43 -4.53 9.96 3.34
C GLY A 43 -5.08 8.60 3.77
N ALA A 44 -4.42 7.50 3.43
CA ALA A 44 -4.99 6.16 3.60
C ALA A 44 -4.75 5.54 4.98
N GLU A 45 -5.81 4.96 5.55
CA GLU A 45 -5.79 4.24 6.82
C GLU A 45 -5.60 2.72 6.62
N HIS A 46 -5.81 1.93 7.68
CA HIS A 46 -5.39 0.52 7.77
C HIS A 46 -5.85 -0.38 6.62
N SER A 47 -7.09 -0.21 6.16
CA SER A 47 -7.67 -1.04 5.10
C SER A 47 -7.46 -0.48 3.69
N LEU A 48 -6.68 0.60 3.57
CA LEU A 48 -6.32 1.25 2.31
C LEU A 48 -7.52 1.61 1.42
N GLY A 49 -8.65 1.97 2.05
CA GLY A 49 -9.90 2.35 1.36
C GLY A 49 -10.74 1.19 0.81
N GLY A 50 -10.34 -0.08 1.02
CA GLY A 50 -11.10 -1.26 0.59
C GLY A 50 -11.97 -1.86 1.71
N ILE A 51 -13.04 -2.58 1.37
CA ILE A 51 -13.94 -3.24 2.33
C ILE A 51 -13.52 -4.72 2.48
N PRO A 52 -13.05 -5.17 3.66
CA PRO A 52 -12.49 -6.52 3.81
C PRO A 52 -13.55 -7.63 3.88
N GLY A 53 -14.82 -7.29 4.07
CA GLY A 53 -15.92 -8.25 4.12
C GLY A 53 -17.29 -7.60 4.25
N TYR A 54 -18.34 -8.40 4.08
CA TYR A 54 -19.71 -7.94 4.27
C TYR A 54 -19.93 -7.47 5.72
N GLU A 55 -20.55 -6.30 5.89
CA GLU A 55 -20.78 -5.63 7.19
C GLU A 55 -19.50 -5.26 7.98
N ALA A 56 -18.31 -5.43 7.41
CA ALA A 56 -17.07 -4.99 8.04
C ALA A 56 -17.06 -3.46 8.17
N ARG A 57 -16.58 -2.97 9.32
CA ARG A 57 -16.45 -1.52 9.62
C ARG A 57 -15.02 -1.11 9.96
N GLU A 58 -14.06 -1.96 9.63
CA GLU A 58 -12.63 -1.69 9.84
C GLU A 58 -12.15 -0.53 8.96
N THR A 59 -12.74 -0.40 7.77
CA THR A 59 -12.49 0.70 6.84
C THR A 59 -13.33 1.91 7.23
N THR A 60 -12.67 2.97 7.68
CA THR A 60 -13.27 4.24 8.09
C THR A 60 -13.12 5.35 7.04
N ASP A 61 -12.32 5.10 6.01
CA ASP A 61 -11.89 6.07 4.98
C ASP A 61 -12.05 5.53 3.55
N GLU A 62 -13.21 4.93 3.26
CA GLU A 62 -13.52 4.33 1.95
C GLU A 62 -13.24 5.30 0.78
N ASP A 63 -12.56 4.78 -0.24
CA ASP A 63 -12.16 5.55 -1.41
C ASP A 63 -12.07 4.63 -2.65
N PRO A 64 -13.08 4.66 -3.53
CA PRO A 64 -13.11 3.81 -4.71
C PRO A 64 -11.94 4.04 -5.68
N ALA A 65 -11.43 5.27 -5.80
CA ALA A 65 -10.32 5.58 -6.71
C ALA A 65 -9.01 4.97 -6.21
N ARG A 66 -8.81 4.99 -4.88
CA ARG A 66 -7.69 4.32 -4.23
C ARG A 66 -7.75 2.81 -4.37
N LEU A 67 -8.94 2.23 -4.21
CA LEU A 67 -9.16 0.80 -4.40
C LEU A 67 -8.91 0.38 -5.85
N GLU A 68 -9.30 1.20 -6.83
CA GLU A 68 -9.00 0.96 -8.25
C GLU A 68 -7.49 0.98 -8.50
N LEU A 69 -6.77 2.01 -8.02
CA LEU A 69 -5.31 2.08 -8.13
C LEU A 69 -4.63 0.86 -7.50
N LEU A 70 -5.07 0.44 -6.30
CA LEU A 70 -4.51 -0.71 -5.60
C LEU A 70 -4.67 -2.00 -6.42
N GLN A 71 -5.82 -2.19 -7.07
CA GLN A 71 -6.08 -3.33 -7.96
C GLN A 71 -5.18 -3.29 -9.21
N GLN A 72 -5.04 -2.12 -9.85
CA GLN A 72 -4.21 -1.95 -11.03
C GLN A 72 -2.73 -2.22 -10.73
N VAL A 73 -2.20 -1.62 -9.66
CA VAL A 73 -0.79 -1.79 -9.23
C VAL A 73 -0.51 -3.25 -8.87
N THR A 74 -1.39 -3.88 -8.09
CA THR A 74 -1.22 -5.29 -7.70
C THR A 74 -1.23 -6.21 -8.92
N THR A 75 -2.15 -5.96 -9.86
CA THR A 75 -2.25 -6.74 -11.10
C THR A 75 -1.02 -6.57 -11.98
N ALA A 76 -0.57 -5.33 -12.20
CA ALA A 76 0.62 -5.04 -13.00
C ALA A 76 1.87 -5.69 -12.38
N TYR A 77 2.05 -5.58 -11.07
CA TYR A 77 3.15 -6.20 -10.34
C TYR A 77 3.18 -7.72 -10.53
N LEU A 78 2.05 -8.40 -10.34
CA LEU A 78 1.96 -9.86 -10.49
C LEU A 78 2.20 -10.32 -11.94
N ARG A 79 1.91 -9.49 -12.93
CA ARG A 79 2.18 -9.77 -14.35
C ARG A 79 3.60 -9.40 -14.79
N GLY A 80 4.37 -8.72 -13.94
CA GLY A 80 5.68 -8.18 -14.31
C GLY A 80 5.60 -7.00 -15.29
N GLU A 81 4.47 -6.28 -15.28
CA GLU A 81 4.24 -5.09 -16.10
C GLU A 81 4.71 -3.82 -15.36
N SER A 82 4.81 -2.71 -16.11
CA SER A 82 5.07 -1.40 -15.51
C SER A 82 3.91 -0.98 -14.60
N LEU A 83 4.23 -0.49 -13.40
CA LEU A 83 3.20 0.02 -12.49
C LEU A 83 2.61 1.34 -13.03
N PRO A 84 1.30 1.57 -12.85
CA PRO A 84 0.67 2.84 -13.21
C PRO A 84 1.17 3.97 -12.31
N ASP A 85 1.13 5.19 -12.83
CA ASP A 85 1.39 6.41 -12.04
C ASP A 85 0.25 6.59 -11.01
N PRO A 86 0.55 6.67 -9.71
CA PRO A 86 -0.47 6.89 -8.68
C PRO A 86 -1.10 8.30 -8.73
N GLY A 87 -0.49 9.27 -9.42
CA GLY A 87 -0.99 10.65 -9.46
C GLY A 87 -1.11 11.24 -8.05
N ASP A 88 -2.22 11.92 -7.77
CA ASP A 88 -2.45 12.55 -6.47
C ASP A 88 -2.82 11.55 -5.34
N LEU A 89 -3.06 10.27 -5.69
CA LEU A 89 -3.45 9.25 -4.70
C LEU A 89 -2.25 8.69 -3.94
N GLY A 90 -1.02 8.98 -4.36
CA GLY A 90 0.15 8.47 -3.66
C GLY A 90 1.47 8.68 -4.39
N ARG A 91 2.49 7.96 -3.93
CA ARG A 91 3.84 8.03 -4.48
C ARG A 91 4.46 6.66 -4.61
N LEU A 92 5.14 6.44 -5.74
CA LEU A 92 5.95 5.24 -6.00
C LEU A 92 7.44 5.51 -5.81
N GLU A 93 8.13 4.56 -5.17
CA GLU A 93 9.59 4.57 -4.99
C GLU A 93 10.15 3.16 -5.22
N SER A 94 11.24 3.03 -5.98
CA SER A 94 11.86 1.73 -6.28
C SER A 94 13.36 1.74 -5.99
N LYS A 95 13.90 0.61 -5.51
CA LYS A 95 15.34 0.40 -5.28
C LYS A 95 15.77 -1.06 -5.40
#